data_AF-A0A7U9WTX8-F1
#
_entry.id   AF-A0A7U9WTX8-F1
#
_cell.length_a   1.000
_cell.length_b   1.000
_cell.length_c   1.000
_cell.angle_alpha   90.00
_cell.angle_beta   90.00
_cell.angle_gamma   90.00
#
_symmetry.space_group_name_H-M   'P 1'
#
loop_
_entity.id
_entity.type
_entity.pdbx_description
1 polymer ?
#
loop_
_entity_poly.entity_id
_entity_poly.type
_entity_poly.pdbx_seq_one_letter_code
_entity_poly.pdbx_strand_id
1 'polypeptide(L)' 'MCQAMEDMRNQTLKEGMKEVALRMLAAGKYALEEIVNISGLSLEEVKQLKADRSA' A
#
# COMPACT_ATOMS: atom_id res chain seq x y z
N MET A 1 -4.52 16.64 -23.02
CA MET A 1 -4.91 15.54 -22.11
C MET A 1 -5.38 16.20 -20.82
N CYS A 2 -6.60 15.92 -20.36
CA CYS A 2 -7.17 16.59 -19.20
C CYS A 2 -6.45 16.10 -17.93
N GLN A 3 -5.88 17.04 -17.18
CA GLN A 3 -5.14 16.85 -15.92
C GLN A 3 -5.89 15.97 -14.89
N ALA A 4 -7.23 15.99 -14.94
CA ALA A 4 -8.09 15.15 -14.10
C ALA A 4 -7.96 13.63 -14.37
N MET A 5 -7.61 13.22 -15.60
CA MET A 5 -7.41 11.80 -15.91
C MET A 5 -6.03 11.29 -15.46
N GLU A 6 -5.01 12.15 -15.43
CA GLU A 6 -3.69 11.81 -14.90
C GLU A 6 -3.72 11.67 -13.38
N ASP A 7 -4.45 12.55 -12.69
CA ASP A 7 -4.60 12.50 -11.23
C ASP A 7 -5.32 11.22 -10.77
N MET A 8 -6.42 10.85 -11.44
CA MET A 8 -7.13 9.58 -11.20
C MET A 8 -6.24 8.35 -11.40
N ARG A 9 -5.38 8.34 -12.42
CA ARG A 9 -4.45 7.23 -12.66
C ARG A 9 -3.38 7.15 -11.59
N ASN A 10 -2.87 8.29 -11.13
CA ASN A 10 -1.85 8.33 -10.09
C ASN A 10 -2.40 7.93 -8.71
N GLN A 11 -3.66 8.28 -8.42
CA GLN A 11 -4.38 7.81 -7.24
C GLN A 11 -4.59 6.30 -7.27
N THR A 12 -5.04 5.76 -8.41
CA THR A 12 -5.31 4.33 -8.58
C THR A 12 -4.06 3.47 -8.33
N LEU A 13 -2.89 3.91 -8.81
CA LEU A 13 -1.64 3.20 -8.57
C LEU A 13 -1.26 3.21 -7.08
N LYS A 14 -1.36 4.37 -6.42
CA LYS A 14 -0.97 4.51 -5.02
C LYS A 14 -1.92 3.75 -4.09
N GLU A 15 -3.23 3.77 -4.38
CA GLU A 15 -4.25 2.99 -3.67
C GLU A 15 -4.06 1.48 -3.92
N GLY A 16 -3.74 1.07 -5.14
CA GLY A 16 -3.45 -0.33 -5.47
C GLY A 16 -2.27 -0.90 -4.69
N MET A 17 -1.18 -0.15 -4.53
CA MET A 17 -0.03 -0.61 -3.74
C MET A 17 -0.37 -0.73 -2.24
N LYS A 18 -1.17 0.21 -1.71
CA LYS A 18 -1.67 0.14 -0.33
C LYS A 18 -2.57 -1.06 -0.12
N GLU A 19 -3.48 -1.36 -1.04
CA GLU A 19 -4.33 -2.55 -0.99
C GLU A 19 -3.52 -3.85 -1.00
N VAL A 20 -2.48 -3.95 -1.84
CA VAL A 20 -1.60 -5.12 -1.89
C VAL A 20 -0.89 -5.29 -0.55
N ALA A 21 -0.30 -4.23 0.00
CA ALA A 21 0.33 -4.27 1.31
C ALA A 21 -0.65 -4.70 2.42
N LEU A 22 -1.89 -4.19 2.39
CA LEU A 22 -2.95 -4.58 3.31
C LEU A 22 -3.31 -6.06 3.21
N ARG A 23 -3.44 -6.62 1.99
CA ARG A 23 -3.69 -8.06 1.80
C ARG A 23 -2.52 -8.91 2.28
N MET A 24 -1.28 -8.46 2.10
CA MET A 24 -0.10 -9.17 2.60
C MET A 24 -0.03 -9.16 4.12
N LEU A 25 -0.32 -8.02 4.74
CA LEU A 25 -0.50 -7.90 6.19
C LEU A 25 -1.65 -8.79 6.68
N ALA A 26 -2.73 -8.93 5.90
CA ALA A 26 -3.87 -9.81 6.21
C ALA A 26 -3.47 -11.27 6.24
N ALA A 27 -2.69 -11.67 5.25
CA ALA A 27 -2.24 -13.05 5.12
C ALA A 27 -1.38 -13.46 6.31
N GLY A 28 -0.65 -12.51 6.92
CA GLY A 28 0.28 -12.79 8.02
C GLY A 28 1.45 -13.70 7.62
N LYS A 29 1.66 -13.90 6.31
CA LYS A 29 2.68 -14.79 5.73
C LYS A 29 3.97 -14.06 5.40
N TYR A 30 3.91 -12.75 5.23
CA TYR A 30 5.04 -11.92 4.80
C TYR A 30 5.57 -11.09 5.98
N ALA A 31 6.89 -11.00 6.10
CA ALA A 31 7.54 -10.08 7.02
C ALA A 31 7.31 -8.63 6.59
N LEU A 32 7.39 -7.67 7.53
CA LEU A 32 7.22 -6.24 7.21
C LEU A 32 8.21 -5.78 6.14
N GLU A 33 9.44 -6.30 6.16
CA GLU A 33 10.50 -5.99 5.19
C GLU A 33 10.18 -6.49 3.78
N GLU A 34 9.61 -7.69 3.67
CA GLU A 34 9.12 -8.23 2.39
C GLU A 34 7.98 -7.38 1.82
N ILE A 35 7.05 -6.96 2.68
CA ILE A 35 5.93 -6.12 2.28
C ILE A 35 6.45 -4.77 1.77
N VAL A 36 7.39 -4.15 2.47
CA VAL A 36 8.10 -2.93 2.04
C VAL A 36 8.73 -3.11 0.67
N ASN A 37 9.43 -4.21 0.46
CA ASN A 37 10.15 -4.47 -0.79
C ASN A 37 9.19 -4.71 -1.98
N ILE A 38 8.07 -5.42 -1.75
CA ILE A 38 7.10 -5.76 -2.80
C ILE A 38 6.18 -4.58 -3.13
N SER A 39 5.68 -3.90 -2.09
CA SER A 39 4.77 -2.76 -2.27
C SER A 39 5.49 -1.45 -2.57
N GLY A 40 6.82 -1.40 -2.45
CA GLY A 40 7.62 -0.18 -2.62
C GLY A 40 7.28 0.91 -1.60
N LEU A 41 6.58 0.54 -0.52
CA LEU A 41 6.20 1.43 0.57
C LEU A 41 7.27 1.41 1.65
N SER A 42 7.46 2.53 2.35
CA SER A 42 8.37 2.58 3.50
C SER A 42 7.87 1.73 4.66
N LEU A 43 8.79 1.27 5.51
CA LEU A 43 8.45 0.48 6.70
C LEU A 43 7.49 1.21 7.65
N GLU A 44 7.55 2.55 7.68
CA GLU A 44 6.62 3.40 8.41
C GLU A 44 5.20 3.36 7.83
N GLU A 45 5.04 3.53 6.51
CA GLU A 45 3.75 3.41 5.81
C GLU A 45 3.11 2.04 6.05
N VAL A 46 3.89 0.96 5.97
CA VAL A 46 3.40 -0.41 6.22
C VAL A 46 2.96 -0.58 7.67
N LYS A 47 3.67 0.02 8.64
CA LYS A 47 3.27 0.02 10.06
C LYS A 47 1.99 0.83 10.28
N GLN A 48 1.85 1.99 9.65
CA GLN A 48 0.63 2.79 9.71
C GLN A 48 -0.56 2.03 9.11
N LEU A 49 -0.40 1.40 7.95
CA LEU A 49 -1.43 0.56 7.33
C LEU A 49 -1.85 -0.61 8.22
N LYS A 50 -0.89 -1.22 8.93
CA LYS A 50 -1.18 -2.27 9.91
C LYS A 50 -1.96 -1.73 11.12
N ALA A 51 -1.60 -0.55 11.61
CA ALA A 51 -2.24 0.09 12.76
C ALA A 51 -3.67 0.57 12.43
N ASP A 52 -3.84 1.24 11.30
CA ASP A 52 -5.13 1.75 10.79
C ASP A 52 -6.15 0.63 10.61
N ARG A 53 -5.69 -0.54 10.13
CA ARG A 53 -6.52 -1.73 9.99
C ARG A 53 -6.90 -2.41 11.31
N SER A 54 -6.12 -2.19 12.37
CA SER A 54 -6.37 -2.80 13.67
C SER A 54 -7.34 -1.97 14.53
N ALA A 55 -7.75 -0.79 14.05
CA ALA A 55 -8.78 0.07 14.63
C ALA A 55 -10.17 -0.28 14.08
#